data_AF-A0A357LDB3-F1
#
_entry.id   AF-A0A357LDB3-F1
#
_cell.length_a   1.000
_cell.length_b   1.000
_cell.length_c   1.000
_cell.angle_alpha   90.00
_cell.angle_beta   90.00
_cell.angle_gamma   90.00
#
_symmetry.space_group_name_H-M   'P 1'
#
loop_
_entity.id
_entity.type
_entity.pdbx_description
1 polymer ?
#
loop_
_entity_poly.entity_id
_entity_poly.type
_entity_poly.pdbx_seq_one_letter_code
_entity_poly.pdbx_strand_id
1 'polypeptide(L)'
;CVVVGVDSRRNRDGWEVFQYTGDTRTIRSTGRAMLDWIAEAQDRGAGEIVLNCMDQDGVGEGYDIGQLAAARARLSIPLVASGGAGSAEHFAEVFARADVSGALAAGAFHAGRLTIPGVKDALAAAGV
;
A
#
# COMPACT_ATOMS: atom_id res chain seq x y z
N CYS A 1 -4.73 -7.35 -18.29
CA CYS A 1 -4.84 -6.67 -16.98
C CYS A 1 -3.69 -5.65 -16.88
N VAL A 2 -3.94 -4.45 -16.39
CA VAL A 2 -2.93 -3.39 -16.17
C VAL A 2 -2.93 -3.03 -14.69
N VAL A 3 -1.75 -3.01 -14.08
CA VAL A 3 -1.56 -2.63 -12.68
C VAL A 3 -1.01 -1.21 -12.62
N VAL A 4 -1.57 -0.36 -11.77
CA VAL A 4 -1.07 1.00 -11.53
C VAL A 4 -0.44 1.07 -10.14
N GLY A 5 0.87 1.30 -10.11
CA GLY A 5 1.59 1.65 -8.89
C GLY A 5 1.37 3.12 -8.54
N VAL A 6 1.03 3.39 -7.29
CA VAL A 6 0.78 4.75 -6.79
C VAL A 6 1.62 5.00 -5.56
N ASP A 7 2.53 5.96 -5.67
CA ASP A 7 3.29 6.47 -4.54
C ASP A 7 2.60 7.68 -3.95
N SER A 8 2.45 7.68 -2.63
CA SER A 8 1.74 8.76 -1.93
C SER A 8 2.38 9.11 -0.60
N ARG A 9 2.22 10.37 -0.20
CA ARG A 9 2.56 10.89 1.14
C ARG A 9 1.36 11.59 1.74
N ARG A 10 1.31 11.61 3.07
CA ARG A 10 0.32 12.35 3.82
C ARG A 10 0.65 13.84 3.79
N ASN A 11 -0.37 14.66 3.61
CA ASN A 11 -0.29 16.11 3.75
C ASN A 11 -1.38 16.60 4.74
N ARG A 12 -1.57 17.92 4.85
CA ARG A 12 -2.54 18.50 5.81
C ARG A 12 -3.99 18.09 5.51
N ASP A 13 -4.31 17.89 4.23
CA ASP A 13 -5.69 17.72 3.75
C ASP A 13 -6.00 16.27 3.35
N GLY A 14 -5.04 15.34 3.46
CA GLY A 14 -5.19 13.94 3.09
C GLY A 14 -3.88 13.33 2.59
N TRP A 15 -3.89 12.78 1.38
CA TRP A 15 -2.71 12.19 0.73
C TRP A 15 -2.56 12.70 -0.70
N GLU A 16 -1.31 12.87 -1.11
CA GLU A 16 -0.92 13.42 -2.41
C GLU A 16 -0.03 12.44 -3.17
N VAL A 17 -0.18 12.40 -4.50
CA VAL A 17 0.57 11.49 -5.37
C VAL A 17 1.93 12.07 -5.74
N PHE A 18 2.94 11.22 -5.71
CA PHE A 18 4.31 11.53 -6.10
C PHE A 18 4.73 10.70 -7.32
N GLN A 19 5.72 11.21 -8.05
CA GLN A 19 6.28 10.56 -9.23
C GLN A 19 7.81 10.67 -9.23
N TYR A 20 8.46 9.79 -9.99
CA TYR A 20 9.93 9.66 -10.06
C TYR A 20 10.56 9.37 -8.69
N THR A 21 9.95 8.43 -7.97
CA THR A 21 10.26 8.07 -6.59
C THR A 21 11.45 7.13 -6.41
N GLY A 22 12.08 6.70 -7.50
CA GLY A 22 13.27 5.85 -7.45
C GLY A 22 14.54 6.54 -6.93
N ASP A 23 14.56 7.87 -6.84
CA ASP A 23 15.69 8.65 -6.30
C ASP A 23 15.17 9.89 -5.57
N THR A 24 15.65 10.13 -4.35
CA THR A 24 15.22 11.25 -3.51
C THR A 24 15.44 12.62 -4.15
N ARG A 25 16.35 12.73 -5.11
CA ARG A 25 16.66 13.97 -5.84
C ARG A 25 15.69 14.27 -6.98
N THR A 26 14.94 13.28 -7.44
CA THR A 26 14.02 13.41 -8.60
C THR A 26 12.55 13.34 -8.20
N ILE A 27 12.25 12.94 -6.95
CA ILE A 27 10.92 12.95 -6.35
C ILE A 27 10.26 14.30 -6.59
N ARG A 28 9.04 14.26 -7.11
CA ARG A 28 8.20 15.44 -7.25
C ARG A 28 6.75 15.12 -6.96
N SER A 29 6.09 16.04 -6.28
CA SER A 29 4.63 16.04 -6.15
C SER A 29 4.01 16.23 -7.53
N THR A 30 2.86 15.60 -7.74
CA THR A 30 2.01 15.80 -8.92
C THR A 30 0.96 16.90 -8.74
N GLY A 31 0.75 17.38 -7.51
CA GLY A 31 -0.37 18.26 -7.15
C GLY A 31 -1.72 17.56 -7.09
N ARG A 32 -1.77 16.23 -7.19
CA ARG A 32 -3.03 15.45 -7.27
C ARG A 32 -3.33 14.75 -5.97
N ALA A 33 -4.58 14.86 -5.52
CA ALA A 33 -5.09 14.05 -4.43
C ALA A 33 -5.04 12.57 -4.81
N MET A 34 -4.54 11.74 -3.89
CA MET A 34 -4.36 10.31 -4.12
C MET A 34 -5.69 9.60 -4.41
N LEU A 35 -6.74 9.93 -3.65
CA LEU A 35 -8.06 9.30 -3.81
C LEU A 35 -8.72 9.61 -5.16
N ASP A 36 -8.50 10.82 -5.69
CA ASP A 36 -9.03 11.20 -7.00
C ASP A 36 -8.25 10.51 -8.12
N TRP A 37 -6.93 10.37 -7.95
CA TRP A 37 -6.10 9.69 -8.93
C TRP A 37 -6.42 8.20 -9.06
N ILE A 38 -6.56 7.47 -7.96
CA ILE A 38 -6.86 6.02 -8.01
C ILE A 38 -8.23 5.75 -8.63
N ALA A 39 -9.21 6.63 -8.39
CA ALA A 39 -10.53 6.54 -9.01
C ALA A 39 -10.43 6.76 -10.52
N GLU A 40 -9.73 7.81 -10.94
CA GLU A 40 -9.51 8.09 -12.36
C GLU A 40 -8.72 6.96 -13.05
N ALA A 41 -7.71 6.38 -12.39
CA ALA A 41 -6.94 5.26 -12.93
C ALA A 41 -7.83 4.03 -13.19
N GLN A 42 -8.73 3.70 -12.26
CA GLN A 42 -9.74 2.66 -12.45
C GLN A 42 -10.66 2.99 -13.63
N ASP A 43 -11.19 4.20 -13.72
CA ASP A 43 -12.09 4.63 -14.80
C ASP A 43 -11.42 4.55 -16.19
N ARG A 44 -10.11 4.73 -16.23
CA ARG A 44 -9.27 4.58 -17.43
C ARG A 44 -8.94 3.11 -17.77
N GLY A 45 -9.38 2.15 -16.96
CA GLY A 45 -9.22 0.73 -17.21
C GLY A 45 -8.08 0.06 -16.44
N ALA A 46 -7.56 0.67 -15.37
CA ALA A 46 -6.70 -0.05 -14.43
C ALA A 46 -7.44 -1.26 -13.85
N GLY A 47 -6.77 -2.41 -13.80
CA GLY A 47 -7.31 -3.66 -13.26
C GLY A 47 -6.88 -3.94 -11.83
N GLU A 48 -5.89 -3.22 -11.29
CA GLU A 48 -5.42 -3.32 -9.91
C GLU A 48 -4.64 -2.06 -9.54
N ILE A 49 -4.74 -1.66 -8.26
CA ILE A 49 -3.93 -0.60 -7.66
C ILE A 49 -2.95 -1.22 -6.67
N VAL A 50 -1.66 -0.91 -6.81
CA VAL A 50 -0.65 -1.12 -5.76
C VAL A 50 -0.40 0.23 -5.11
N LEU A 51 -0.91 0.42 -3.90
CA LEU A 51 -0.84 1.69 -3.19
C LEU A 51 0.32 1.66 -2.18
N ASN A 52 1.31 2.50 -2.42
CA ASN A 52 2.48 2.65 -1.59
C ASN A 52 2.39 3.90 -0.71
N CYS A 53 2.54 3.71 0.60
CA CYS A 53 2.66 4.80 1.56
C CYS A 53 4.15 5.11 1.79
N MET A 54 4.65 6.15 1.11
CA MET A 54 6.08 6.51 1.17
C MET A 54 6.53 6.95 2.56
N ASP A 55 5.61 7.43 3.41
CA ASP A 55 5.93 7.83 4.78
C ASP A 55 6.19 6.63 5.69
N GLN A 56 5.66 5.45 5.33
CA GLN A 56 5.86 4.19 6.07
C GLN A 56 6.96 3.32 5.45
N ASP A 57 7.50 3.70 4.30
CA ASP A 57 8.53 2.92 3.63
C ASP A 57 9.80 2.79 4.49
N GLY A 58 10.16 1.54 4.77
CA GLY A 58 11.33 1.20 5.59
C GLY A 58 11.16 1.44 7.10
N VAL A 59 10.05 2.03 7.54
CA VAL A 59 9.78 2.33 8.95
C VAL A 59 9.54 1.05 9.75
N GLY A 60 8.77 0.11 9.18
CA GLY A 60 8.56 -1.21 9.80
C GLY A 60 7.46 -1.26 10.86
N GLU A 61 6.72 -0.17 11.05
CA GLU A 61 5.68 -0.02 12.08
C GLU A 61 4.25 -0.29 11.56
N GLY A 62 4.14 -0.97 10.41
CA GLY A 62 2.88 -1.38 9.82
C GLY A 62 2.41 -0.52 8.65
N TYR A 63 1.38 -1.01 7.95
CA TYR A 63 0.77 -0.33 6.81
C TYR A 63 -0.09 0.87 7.25
N ASP A 64 -0.28 1.86 6.38
CA ASP A 64 -1.24 2.95 6.63
C ASP A 64 -2.69 2.47 6.41
N ILE A 65 -3.29 1.93 7.47
CA ILE A 65 -4.67 1.42 7.45
C ILE A 65 -5.68 2.52 7.07
N GLY A 66 -5.48 3.75 7.53
CA GLY A 66 -6.39 4.86 7.26
C GLY A 66 -6.41 5.22 5.77
N GLN A 67 -5.22 5.24 5.15
CA GLN A 67 -5.07 5.45 3.72
C GLN A 67 -5.74 4.34 2.91
N LEU A 68 -5.45 3.08 3.27
CA LEU A 68 -5.94 1.92 2.53
C LEU A 68 -7.46 1.78 2.64
N ALA A 69 -8.05 1.99 3.82
CA ALA A 69 -9.49 1.97 4.00
C ALA A 69 -10.19 3.08 3.19
N ALA A 70 -9.59 4.28 3.13
CA ALA A 70 -10.11 5.37 2.29
C ALA A 70 -10.02 5.04 0.79
N ALA A 71 -8.94 4.39 0.36
CA ALA A 71 -8.78 3.93 -1.03
C ALA A 71 -9.77 2.81 -1.38
N ARG A 72 -9.94 1.84 -0.49
CA ARG A 72 -10.88 0.73 -0.66
C ARG A 72 -12.31 1.23 -0.91
N ALA A 73 -12.74 2.26 -0.18
CA ALA A 73 -14.06 2.87 -0.35
C ALA A 73 -14.29 3.53 -1.72
N ARG A 74 -13.23 3.75 -2.52
CA ARG A 74 -13.30 4.34 -3.88
C ARG A 74 -13.10 3.33 -5.00
N LEU A 75 -12.47 2.20 -4.70
CA LEU A 75 -12.10 1.21 -5.70
C LEU A 75 -13.10 0.05 -5.70
N SER A 76 -13.37 -0.50 -6.88
CA SER A 76 -14.02 -1.80 -7.08
C SER A 76 -13.03 -2.86 -7.61
N ILE A 77 -11.85 -2.44 -8.07
CA ILE A 77 -10.76 -3.32 -8.49
C ILE A 77 -9.89 -3.76 -7.29
N PRO A 78 -9.08 -4.83 -7.44
CA PRO A 78 -8.09 -5.23 -6.43
C PRO A 78 -7.20 -4.09 -5.94
N LEU A 79 -6.95 -4.09 -4.63
CA LEU A 79 -6.10 -3.14 -3.94
C LEU A 79 -4.99 -3.89 -3.19
N VAL A 80 -3.74 -3.58 -3.49
CA VAL A 80 -2.57 -4.16 -2.83
C VAL A 80 -1.91 -3.10 -1.94
N ALA A 81 -1.74 -3.41 -0.66
CA ALA A 81 -1.02 -2.57 0.30
C ALA A 81 0.49 -2.65 0.09
N SER A 82 1.19 -1.52 0.11
CA SER A 82 2.65 -1.44 0.08
C SER A 82 3.18 -0.38 1.04
N GLY A 83 4.36 -0.65 1.62
CA GLY A 83 5.06 0.24 2.54
C GLY A 83 4.66 0.03 4.01
N GLY A 84 5.65 -0.23 4.87
CA GLY A 84 5.46 -0.23 6.33
C GLY A 84 5.55 -1.57 7.07
N ALA A 85 5.31 -2.72 6.44
CA ALA A 85 5.34 -4.00 7.15
C ALA A 85 6.71 -4.36 7.77
N GLY A 86 6.75 -4.49 9.09
CA GLY A 86 7.88 -5.06 9.83
C GLY A 86 7.63 -6.38 10.57
N SER A 87 6.39 -6.84 10.67
CA SER A 87 6.00 -8.07 11.39
C SER A 87 4.88 -8.81 10.65
N ALA A 88 4.62 -10.07 11.01
CA ALA A 88 3.52 -10.84 10.41
C ALA A 88 2.14 -10.33 10.84
N GLU A 89 2.03 -9.76 12.03
CA GLU A 89 0.81 -9.16 12.59
C GLU A 89 0.35 -7.98 11.73
N HIS A 90 1.28 -7.19 11.19
CA HIS A 90 0.94 -6.09 10.27
C HIS A 90 0.21 -6.58 9.01
N PHE A 91 0.48 -7.82 8.54
CA PHE A 91 -0.26 -8.41 7.43
C PHE A 91 -1.68 -8.78 7.85
N ALA A 92 -1.83 -9.47 8.98
CA ALA A 92 -3.15 -9.83 9.51
C ALA A 92 -4.02 -8.58 9.76
N GLU A 93 -3.41 -7.53 10.31
CA GLU A 93 -4.07 -6.26 10.57
C GLU A 93 -4.58 -5.59 9.29
N VAL A 94 -3.76 -5.54 8.23
CA VAL A 94 -4.17 -4.85 6.99
C VAL A 94 -5.29 -5.57 6.27
N PHE A 95 -5.28 -6.91 6.24
CA PHE A 95 -6.40 -7.68 5.68
C PHE A 95 -7.68 -7.48 6.49
N ALA A 96 -7.59 -7.52 7.83
CA ALA A 96 -8.75 -7.38 8.69
C ALA A 96 -9.37 -5.98 8.70
N ARG A 97 -8.55 -4.92 8.61
CA ARG A 97 -8.99 -3.54 8.83
C ARG A 97 -9.17 -2.71 7.56
N ALA A 98 -8.52 -3.08 6.46
CA ALA A 98 -8.52 -2.28 5.23
C ALA A 98 -9.11 -2.98 4.00
N ASP A 99 -9.53 -4.25 4.12
CA ASP A 99 -10.16 -5.03 3.04
C ASP A 99 -9.33 -5.01 1.74
N VAL A 100 -8.02 -5.21 1.91
CA VAL A 100 -7.07 -5.27 0.79
C VAL A 100 -7.10 -6.65 0.14
N SER A 101 -6.86 -6.69 -1.16
CA SER A 101 -6.77 -7.93 -1.93
C SER A 101 -5.39 -8.59 -1.83
N GLY A 102 -4.38 -7.82 -1.43
CA GLY A 102 -3.02 -8.31 -1.22
C GLY A 102 -2.20 -7.35 -0.37
N ALA A 103 -1.06 -7.85 0.13
CA ALA A 103 -0.12 -7.08 0.93
C ALA A 103 1.31 -7.38 0.45
N LEU A 104 2.07 -6.33 0.17
CA LEU A 104 3.43 -6.36 -0.34
C LEU A 104 4.38 -5.87 0.75
N ALA A 105 5.52 -6.55 0.88
CA ALA A 105 6.67 -6.07 1.62
C ALA A 105 7.94 -6.46 0.87
N ALA A 106 9.00 -5.65 0.96
CA ALA A 106 10.29 -5.96 0.35
C ALA A 106 11.40 -6.04 1.41
N GLY A 107 11.65 -4.92 2.10
CA GLY A 107 12.77 -4.82 3.05
C GLY A 107 12.74 -5.84 4.19
N ALA A 108 11.56 -6.21 4.69
CA ALA A 108 11.43 -7.20 5.77
C ALA A 108 11.82 -8.62 5.31
N PHE A 109 11.46 -9.02 4.07
CA PHE A 109 11.83 -10.31 3.50
C PHE A 109 13.30 -10.35 3.08
N HIS A 110 13.81 -9.30 2.40
CA HIS A 110 15.22 -9.25 1.99
C HIS A 110 16.19 -9.25 3.17
N ALA A 111 15.80 -8.64 4.30
CA ALA A 111 16.59 -8.67 5.53
C ALA A 111 16.46 -9.98 6.33
N GLY A 112 15.64 -10.94 5.87
CA GLY A 112 15.38 -12.20 6.59
C GLY A 112 14.61 -12.03 7.91
N ARG A 113 14.04 -10.85 8.17
CA ARG A 113 13.22 -10.59 9.38
C ARG A 113 11.88 -11.31 9.34
N LEU A 114 11.34 -11.48 8.14
CA LEU A 114 10.13 -12.26 7.88
C LEU A 114 10.41 -13.33 6.84
N THR A 115 9.63 -14.39 6.89
CA THR A 115 9.59 -15.42 5.84
C THR A 115 8.17 -15.52 5.30
N ILE A 116 8.03 -15.82 4.01
CA ILE A 116 6.70 -16.01 3.40
C ILE A 116 5.91 -17.11 4.13
N PRO A 117 6.49 -18.28 4.49
CA PRO A 117 5.78 -19.27 5.30
C PRO A 117 5.32 -18.72 6.65
N GLY A 118 6.19 -18.03 7.39
CA GLY A 118 5.82 -17.49 8.71
C GLY A 118 4.69 -16.45 8.65
N VAL A 119 4.66 -15.61 7.59
CA VAL A 119 3.54 -14.69 7.37
C VAL A 119 2.25 -15.45 7.04
N LYS A 120 2.32 -16.48 6.19
CA LYS A 120 1.15 -17.31 5.86
C LYS A 120 0.59 -18.04 7.07
N ASP A 121 1.45 -18.57 7.95
CA ASP A 121 1.03 -19.25 9.18
C ASP A 121 0.31 -18.27 10.12
N ALA A 122 0.84 -17.04 10.26
CA ALA A 122 0.20 -16.00 11.07
C ALA A 122 -1.16 -15.56 10.50
N LEU A 123 -1.28 -15.43 9.18
CA LEU A 123 -2.54 -15.10 8.51
C LEU A 123 -3.58 -16.20 8.73
N ALA A 124 -3.19 -17.47 8.54
CA ALA A 124 -4.08 -18.61 8.78
C ALA A 124 -4.54 -18.67 10.24
N ALA A 125 -3.65 -18.38 11.20
CA ALA A 125 -4.00 -18.29 12.62
C ALA A 125 -4.96 -17.14 12.95
N ALA A 126 -4.91 -16.05 12.17
CA ALA A 126 -5.81 -14.90 12.28
C ALA A 126 -7.15 -15.08 11.55
N GLY A 127 -7.34 -16.20 10.83
CA GLY A 127 -8.57 -16.48 10.07
C GLY A 127 -8.69 -15.74 8.75
N VAL A 128 -7.56 -15.32 8.17
CA VAL A 128 -7.45 -14.73 6.83
C VAL A 128 -7.17 -15.82 5.78
#